data_AF-A0AAD3QX96-F1
#
_entry.id   AF-A0AAD3QX96-F1
#
_cell.length_a   1.000
_cell.length_b   1.000
_cell.length_c   1.000
_cell.angle_alpha   90.00
_cell.angle_beta   90.00
_cell.angle_gamma   90.00
#
_symmetry.space_group_name_H-M   'P 1'
#
loop_
_entity.id
_entity.type
_entity.pdbx_description
1 polymer ?
#
loop_
_entity_poly.entity_id
_entity_poly.type
_entity_poly.pdbx_seq_one_letter_code
_entity_poly.pdbx_strand_id
1 'polypeptide(L)'
;MPSEDSKQKADAVLQCDHVIELVTKLAMMAGKIDYVNISPGSIRFTVARGKEGIIDFVRGSEMKVAKGKRGHLLVTVPRTNTT
;
A
#
# COMPACT_ATOMS: atom_id res chain seq x y z
N MET A 1 15.59 14.80 26.14
CA MET A 1 15.58 13.35 25.86
C MET A 1 14.40 13.07 24.94
N PRO A 2 14.58 12.62 23.70
CA PRO A 2 13.44 12.12 22.95
C PRO A 2 12.97 10.86 23.67
N SER A 3 11.73 10.88 24.16
CA SER A 3 11.08 9.72 24.74
C SER A 3 11.11 8.59 23.72
N GLU A 4 11.81 7.50 24.03
CA GLU A 4 11.72 6.23 23.29
C GLU A 4 10.33 5.64 23.56
N ASP A 5 9.30 6.24 22.97
CA ASP A 5 7.99 5.62 22.86
C ASP A 5 8.10 4.56 21.75
N SER A 6 8.80 3.47 22.07
CA SER A 6 9.06 2.33 21.19
C SER A 6 7.80 1.47 21.00
N LYS A 7 6.65 2.11 20.77
CA LYS A 7 5.50 1.49 20.12
C LYS A 7 5.88 1.33 18.66
N GLN A 8 6.39 0.15 18.32
CA GLN A 8 6.72 -0.22 16.94
C GLN A 8 5.59 0.22 16.00
N LYS A 9 5.88 1.26 15.20
CA LYS A 9 4.95 1.82 14.22
C LYS A 9 4.79 0.77 13.14
N ALA A 10 3.58 0.25 13.01
CA ALA A 10 3.20 -0.61 11.89
C ALA A 10 3.15 0.21 10.60
N ASP A 11 3.17 -0.48 9.46
CA ASP A 11 2.97 0.15 8.16
C ASP A 11 1.54 0.66 8.03
N ALA A 12 1.38 1.78 7.32
CA ALA A 12 0.07 2.34 6.97
C ALA A 12 -0.24 2.01 5.51
N VAL A 13 -1.49 1.60 5.25
CA VAL A 13 -2.03 1.41 3.90
C VAL A 13 -3.00 2.56 3.62
N LEU A 14 -2.74 3.33 2.57
CA LEU A 14 -3.52 4.52 2.21
C LEU A 14 -4.04 4.41 0.77
N GLN A 15 -5.28 4.82 0.55
CA GLN A 15 -5.82 5.08 -0.79
C GLN A 15 -5.71 6.59 -1.06
N CYS A 16 -5.33 6.94 -2.29
CA CYS A 16 -5.29 8.32 -2.76
C CYS A 16 -5.71 8.34 -4.23
N ASP A 17 -6.42 9.38 -4.67
CA ASP A 17 -6.77 9.55 -6.09
C ASP A 17 -5.59 10.09 -6.93
N HIS A 18 -4.62 10.73 -6.27
CA HIS A 18 -3.44 11.33 -6.89
C HIS A 18 -2.16 10.56 -6.52
N VAL A 19 -2.19 9.22 -6.63
CA VAL A 19 -1.09 8.33 -6.15
C VAL A 19 0.28 8.73 -6.69
N ILE A 20 0.39 9.05 -7.98
CA ILE A 20 1.68 9.41 -8.59
C ILE A 20 2.23 10.71 -7.99
N GLU A 21 1.39 11.74 -7.82
CA GLU A 21 1.81 13.01 -7.19
C GLU A 21 2.21 12.80 -5.73
N LEU A 22 1.41 12.06 -4.97
CA LEU A 22 1.66 11.80 -3.55
C LEU A 22 2.99 11.04 -3.36
N VAL A 23 3.17 9.92 -4.07
CA VAL A 23 4.35 9.06 -3.93
C VAL A 23 5.62 9.81 -4.35
N THR A 24 5.58 10.57 -5.45
CA THR A 24 6.74 11.34 -5.92
C THR A 24 7.12 12.44 -4.92
N LYS A 25 6.17 13.28 -4.49
CA LYS A 25 6.44 14.34 -3.49
C LYS A 25 6.95 13.75 -2.18
N LEU A 26 6.31 12.70 -1.67
CA LEU A 26 6.70 12.07 -0.41
C LEU A 26 8.11 11.46 -0.49
N ALA A 27 8.42 10.72 -1.56
CA ALA A 27 9.73 10.10 -1.73
C ALA A 27 10.85 11.15 -1.88
N MET A 28 10.58 12.27 -2.56
CA MET A 28 11.51 13.40 -2.65
C MET A 28 11.73 14.07 -1.30
N MET A 29 10.65 14.42 -0.58
CA MET A 29 10.72 15.06 0.74
C MET A 29 11.45 14.19 1.77
N ALA A 30 11.30 12.87 1.68
CA ALA A 30 12.00 11.92 2.56
C ALA A 30 13.44 11.60 2.12
N GLY A 31 13.87 12.02 0.92
CA GLY A 31 15.16 11.63 0.35
C GLY A 31 15.27 10.12 0.09
N LYS A 32 14.15 9.49 -0.31
CA LYS A 32 13.99 8.02 -0.45
C LYS A 32 13.44 7.62 -1.82
N ILE A 33 13.84 8.34 -2.86
CA ILE A 33 13.37 8.11 -4.24
C ILE A 33 13.62 6.66 -4.69
N ASP A 34 14.81 6.12 -4.37
CA ASP A 34 15.22 4.76 -4.76
C ASP A 34 14.57 3.65 -3.91
N TYR A 35 13.74 4.00 -2.93
CA TYR A 35 13.06 3.05 -2.05
C TYR A 35 11.61 2.78 -2.46
N VAL A 36 11.14 3.38 -3.56
CA VAL A 36 9.79 3.14 -4.09
C VAL A 36 9.76 1.81 -4.85
N ASN A 37 8.95 0.87 -4.38
CA ASN A 37 8.79 -0.44 -4.98
C ASN A 37 7.49 -0.55 -5.78
N ILE A 38 7.55 -1.20 -6.96
CA ILE A 38 6.38 -1.54 -7.79
C ILE A 38 6.30 -3.06 -7.89
N SER A 39 5.20 -3.65 -7.42
CA SER A 39 4.97 -5.11 -7.45
C SER A 39 3.77 -5.44 -8.34
N PRO A 40 3.93 -6.28 -9.39
CA PRO A 40 2.85 -6.65 -10.29
C PRO A 40 1.87 -7.69 -9.72
N GLY A 41 2.15 -8.23 -8.53
CA GLY A 41 1.37 -9.28 -7.89
C GLY A 41 0.78 -8.84 -6.56
N SER A 42 1.51 -9.10 -5.48
CA SER A 42 1.09 -8.76 -4.12
C SER A 42 2.10 -7.88 -3.41
N ILE A 43 1.62 -7.15 -2.40
CA ILE A 43 2.43 -6.32 -1.52
C ILE A 43 2.27 -6.84 -0.09
N ARG A 44 3.40 -7.00 0.61
CA ARG A 44 3.45 -7.34 2.03
C ARG A 44 3.71 -6.10 2.85
N PHE A 45 3.06 -5.99 4.01
CA PHE A 45 3.23 -4.88 4.94
C PHE A 45 3.14 -5.37 6.38
N THR A 46 3.83 -4.67 7.28
CA THR A 46 3.85 -4.99 8.71
C THR A 46 2.63 -4.39 9.38
N VAL A 47 1.83 -5.22 10.04
CA VAL A 47 0.76 -4.77 10.93
C VAL A 47 1.24 -4.78 12.39
N ALA A 48 0.43 -4.23 13.29
CA ALA A 48 0.78 -4.14 14.71
C ALA A 48 1.23 -5.50 15.30
N ARG A 49 2.21 -5.44 16.20
CA ARG A 49 2.84 -6.61 16.85
C ARG A 49 3.63 -7.53 15.90
N GLY A 50 4.16 -6.99 14.81
CA GLY A 50 5.05 -7.71 13.89
C GLY A 50 4.38 -8.78 13.04
N LYS A 51 3.04 -8.80 12.98
CA LYS A 51 2.31 -9.66 12.03
C LYS A 51 2.42 -9.08 10.63
N GLU A 52 2.23 -9.91 9.62
CA GLU A 52 2.26 -9.49 8.21
C GLU A 52 0.86 -9.44 7.61
N GLY A 53 0.57 -8.37 6.87
CA GLY A 53 -0.58 -8.23 6.00
C GLY A 53 -0.18 -8.40 4.53
N ILE A 54 -1.13 -8.88 3.72
CA ILE A 54 -0.97 -9.05 2.27
C ILE A 54 -2.03 -8.22 1.56
N ILE A 55 -1.63 -7.53 0.50
CA ILE A 55 -2.51 -6.89 -0.48
C ILE A 55 -2.35 -7.64 -1.80
N ASP A 56 -3.44 -8.24 -2.28
CA ASP A 56 -3.50 -8.90 -3.59
C ASP A 56 -4.25 -8.00 -4.58
N PHE A 57 -3.71 -7.90 -5.80
CA PHE A 57 -4.31 -7.10 -6.87
C PHE A 57 -4.91 -8.02 -7.94
N VAL A 58 -6.16 -7.77 -8.31
CA VAL A 58 -6.88 -8.50 -9.36
C VAL A 58 -7.57 -7.54 -10.32
N ARG A 59 -7.81 -7.98 -11.55
CA ARG A 59 -8.59 -7.21 -12.53
C ARG A 59 -10.08 -7.47 -12.35
N GLY A 60 -10.92 -6.45 -12.56
CA GLY A 60 -12.38 -6.59 -12.56
C GLY A 60 -13.09 -5.47 -13.31
N SER A 61 -14.39 -5.33 -13.05
CA SER A 61 -15.26 -4.34 -13.68
C SER A 61 -15.27 -2.98 -12.96
N GLU A 62 -15.00 -2.97 -11.66
CA GLU A 62 -15.07 -1.78 -10.81
C GLU A 62 -13.86 -1.70 -9.86
N MET A 63 -13.54 -0.48 -9.44
CA MET A 63 -12.55 -0.22 -8.40
C MET A 63 -13.13 -0.63 -7.05
N LYS A 64 -12.48 -1.56 -6.35
CA LYS A 64 -12.95 -2.03 -5.03
C LYS A 64 -11.81 -2.49 -4.14
N VAL A 65 -11.94 -2.20 -2.85
CA VAL A 65 -11.10 -2.79 -1.80
C VAL A 65 -12.00 -3.62 -0.88
N ALA A 66 -11.62 -4.88 -0.66
CA ALA A 66 -12.37 -5.80 0.21
C ALA A 66 -11.42 -6.70 1.03
N LYS A 67 -11.94 -7.30 2.09
CA LYS A 67 -11.23 -8.34 2.83
C LYS A 67 -11.47 -9.70 2.17
N GLY A 68 -10.40 -10.37 1.76
CA GLY A 68 -10.45 -11.73 1.24
C GLY A 68 -10.76 -12.76 2.33
N LYS A 69 -11.13 -13.98 1.91
CA LYS A 69 -11.51 -15.08 2.84
C LYS A 69 -10.42 -15.43 3.85
N ARG A 70 -9.15 -15.21 3.50
CA ARG A 70 -7.97 -15.47 4.35
C ARG A 70 -7.49 -14.24 5.11
N GLY A 71 -8.22 -13.13 5.06
CA GLY A 71 -7.91 -11.91 5.78
C GLY A 71 -6.93 -10.95 5.09
N HIS A 72 -6.42 -11.28 3.91
CA HIS A 72 -5.69 -10.34 3.05
C HIS A 72 -6.63 -9.25 2.51
N LEU A 73 -6.06 -8.11 2.14
CA LEU A 73 -6.76 -7.09 1.36
C LEU A 73 -6.76 -7.52 -0.11
N LEU A 74 -7.94 -7.48 -0.73
CA LEU A 74 -8.12 -7.74 -2.15
C LEU A 74 -8.51 -6.42 -2.83
N VAL A 75 -7.68 -6.00 -3.78
CA VAL A 75 -7.89 -4.79 -4.58
C VAL A 75 -8.29 -5.20 -5.99
N THR A 76 -9.52 -4.86 -6.37
CA THR A 76 -10.01 -5.03 -7.74
C THR A 76 -9.79 -3.73 -8.49
N VAL A 77 -9.09 -3.81 -9.62
CA VAL A 77 -8.79 -2.66 -10.49
C VAL A 77 -9.56 -2.81 -11.81
N PRO A 78 -10.32 -1.79 -12.24
CA PRO A 78 -11.00 -1.82 -13.52
C PRO A 78 -9.99 -1.79 -14.66
N ARG A 79 -10.30 -2.48 -15.77
CA ARG A 79 -9.56 -2.27 -17.01
C ARG A 79 -9.95 -0.92 -17.59
N THR A 80 -9.03 0.04 -17.60
CA THR A 80 -9.17 1.22 -18.44
C THR A 80 -8.91 0.77 -19.86
N ASN A 81 -9.97 0.64 -20.66
CA ASN A 81 -9.83 0.54 -22.11
C ASN A 81 -9.40 1.91 -22.62
N THR A 82 -8.12 2.23 -22.52
CA THR A 82 -7.54 3.33 -23.28
C THR A 82 -7.38 2.84 -24.71
N THR A 83 -8.29 3.30 -25.58
CA THR A 83 -8.21 3.21 -27.04
C THR A 83 -6.99 3.96 -27.55
#